data_AF-A0A077TUR8-F1
#
_entry.id   AF-A0A077TUR8-F1
#
_cell.length_a   1.000
_cell.length_b   1.000
_cell.length_c   1.000
_cell.angle_alpha   90.00
_cell.angle_beta   90.00
_cell.angle_gamma   90.00
#
_symmetry.space_group_name_H-M   'P 1'
#
loop_
_entity.id
_entity.type
_entity.pdbx_description
1 polymer ?
#
loop_
_entity_poly.entity_id
_entity_poly.type
_entity_poly.pdbx_seq_one_letter_code
_entity_poly.pdbx_strand_id
1 'polypeptide(L)'
;MFRNVFVLLLAFFCFLKHLIHCDTIIVDSSDAIDGFNKETVLNLDDKVFNIFLDKNATSKNIVNKYQSVLKNSTTINESCDYVKDLIKGRNLKYFDELETTKYATSDDIYTFSIYVYTATNGEDINRIYKKHPNYISYLTACKEGDIFDNPDDAKENKNVYHTNPTILSQEMIILLMIFFLFIGFYALVNISTPRMFEERQLIINKEH
;
A
#
# COMPACT_ATOMS: atom_id res chain seq x y z
N MET A 1 27.51 -23.80 -3.48
CA MET A 1 27.57 -22.60 -2.61
C MET A 1 26.67 -21.47 -3.10
N PHE A 2 26.63 -21.16 -4.39
CA PHE A 2 25.82 -20.06 -4.95
C PHE A 2 24.30 -20.19 -4.87
N ARG A 3 23.75 -21.42 -4.88
CA ARG A 3 22.31 -21.65 -4.68
C ARG A 3 21.82 -21.11 -3.34
N ASN A 4 22.65 -21.21 -2.29
CA ASN A 4 22.28 -20.74 -0.95
C ASN A 4 22.35 -19.22 -0.86
N VAL A 5 23.30 -18.57 -1.54
CA VAL A 5 23.42 -17.09 -1.56
C VAL A 5 22.25 -16.44 -2.30
N PHE A 6 21.83 -17.03 -3.43
CA PHE A 6 20.65 -16.54 -4.17
C PHE A 6 19.36 -16.68 -3.35
N VAL A 7 19.16 -17.84 -2.69
CA VAL A 7 18.00 -18.04 -1.79
C VAL A 7 18.03 -17.08 -0.61
N LEU A 8 19.22 -16.76 -0.08
CA LEU A 8 19.37 -15.83 1.04
C LEU A 8 19.09 -14.38 0.64
N LEU A 9 19.50 -13.97 -0.58
CA LEU A 9 19.15 -12.67 -1.17
C LEU A 9 17.65 -12.55 -1.46
N LEU A 10 17.04 -13.59 -2.02
CA LEU A 10 15.61 -13.62 -2.30
C LEU A 10 14.79 -13.59 -1.00
N ALA A 11 15.21 -14.35 0.01
CA ALA A 11 14.64 -14.26 1.35
C ALA A 11 14.83 -12.87 1.97
N PHE A 12 15.99 -12.22 1.80
CA PHE A 12 16.24 -10.87 2.27
C PHE A 12 15.32 -9.83 1.59
N PHE A 13 15.10 -9.94 0.27
CA PHE A 13 14.13 -9.11 -0.44
C PHE A 13 12.68 -9.36 0.02
N CYS A 14 12.32 -10.62 0.30
CA CYS A 14 11.03 -10.95 0.94
C CYS A 14 10.90 -10.36 2.35
N PHE A 15 11.98 -10.35 3.14
CA PHE A 15 12.02 -9.74 4.47
C PHE A 15 11.93 -8.21 4.41
N LEU A 16 12.53 -7.56 3.39
CA LEU A 16 12.38 -6.12 3.14
C LEU A 16 10.94 -5.74 2.77
N LYS A 17 10.22 -6.59 2.01
CA LYS A 17 8.79 -6.40 1.74
C LYS A 17 7.93 -6.53 3.00
N HIS A 18 8.41 -7.17 4.07
CA HIS A 18 7.71 -7.24 5.36
C HIS A 18 8.00 -6.05 6.30
N LEU A 19 8.92 -5.16 5.94
CA LEU A 19 9.19 -3.91 6.65
C LEU A 19 8.23 -2.78 6.24
N ILE A 20 7.06 -3.15 5.72
CA ILE A 20 5.94 -2.24 5.49
C ILE A 20 5.58 -1.64 6.85
N HIS A 21 5.65 -0.31 6.96
CA HIS A 21 5.10 0.40 8.10
C HIS A 21 3.60 0.08 8.16
N CYS A 22 3.20 -0.73 9.14
CA CYS A 22 1.79 -0.95 9.41
C CYS A 22 1.18 0.37 9.88
N ASP A 23 0.14 0.81 9.20
CA ASP A 23 -0.70 1.88 9.68
C ASP A 23 -1.80 1.31 10.58
N THR A 24 -2.32 2.18 11.44
CA THR A 24 -3.44 1.84 12.30
C THR A 24 -4.68 2.31 11.57
N ILE A 25 -5.46 1.37 11.06
CA ILE A 25 -6.75 1.64 10.44
C ILE A 25 -7.82 1.27 11.47
N ILE A 26 -8.70 2.21 11.77
CA ILE A 26 -9.87 1.97 12.60
C ILE A 26 -11.03 1.74 11.66
N VAL A 27 -11.73 0.63 11.83
CA VAL A 27 -12.96 0.34 11.13
C VAL A 27 -14.13 0.53 12.08
N ASP A 28 -14.99 1.51 11.81
CA ASP A 28 -16.20 1.80 12.57
C ASP A 28 -17.45 1.47 11.73
N SER A 29 -18.51 0.99 12.36
CA SER A 29 -19.79 0.78 11.69
C SER A 29 -20.98 1.16 12.56
N SER A 30 -22.08 1.43 11.88
CA SER A 30 -23.39 1.59 12.52
C SER A 30 -23.83 0.34 13.29
N ASP A 31 -23.36 -0.85 12.89
CA ASP A 31 -23.70 -2.14 13.50
C ASP A 31 -22.48 -2.78 14.17
N ALA A 32 -22.70 -3.78 15.01
CA ALA A 32 -21.62 -4.57 15.59
C ALA A 32 -20.81 -5.27 14.48
N ILE A 33 -19.49 -5.12 14.55
CA ILE A 33 -18.53 -5.78 13.65
C ILE A 33 -17.77 -6.81 14.48
N ASP A 34 -17.85 -8.08 14.07
CA ASP A 34 -17.04 -9.17 14.63
C ASP A 34 -15.96 -9.57 13.62
N GLY A 35 -14.80 -8.91 13.76
CA GLY A 35 -13.72 -8.99 12.76
C GLY A 35 -14.06 -8.28 11.46
N PHE A 36 -13.02 -7.84 10.74
CA PHE A 36 -13.19 -7.12 9.48
C PHE A 36 -12.26 -7.68 8.40
N ASN A 37 -12.82 -7.95 7.21
CA ASN A 37 -12.06 -8.35 6.04
C ASN A 37 -12.52 -7.55 4.80
N LYS A 38 -11.58 -6.85 4.13
CA LYS A 38 -11.84 -6.07 2.91
C LYS A 38 -12.46 -6.89 1.78
N GLU A 39 -12.19 -8.19 1.72
CA GLU A 39 -12.70 -9.08 0.65
C GLU A 39 -14.18 -9.44 0.86
N THR A 40 -14.67 -9.42 2.11
CA THR A 40 -16.07 -9.71 2.42
C THR A 40 -16.97 -8.47 2.38
N VAL A 41 -16.38 -7.28 2.25
CA VAL A 41 -17.08 -5.99 2.17
C VAL A 41 -17.56 -5.70 0.73
N LEU A 42 -17.64 -6.73 -0.11
CA LEU A 42 -17.97 -6.64 -1.53
C LEU A 42 -19.45 -6.85 -1.87
N ASN A 43 -20.33 -7.06 -0.89
CA ASN A 43 -21.79 -7.04 -1.07
C ASN A 43 -22.40 -5.94 -0.20
N LEU A 44 -22.27 -4.69 -0.64
CA LEU A 44 -22.77 -3.49 0.05
C LEU A 44 -24.09 -3.02 -0.56
N ASP A 45 -25.09 -3.90 -0.67
CA ASP A 45 -26.37 -3.50 -1.27
C ASP A 45 -27.09 -2.41 -0.45
N ASP A 46 -26.74 -2.21 0.82
CA ASP A 46 -27.41 -1.25 1.72
C ASP A 46 -26.49 -0.35 2.56
N LYS A 47 -25.16 -0.46 2.45
CA LYS A 47 -24.22 0.29 3.29
C LYS A 47 -23.32 1.21 2.49
N VAL A 48 -23.18 2.45 2.98
CA VAL A 48 -22.24 3.42 2.43
C VAL A 48 -20.86 3.20 3.03
N PHE A 49 -19.84 3.18 2.19
CA PHE A 49 -18.46 3.03 2.63
C PHE A 49 -17.75 4.38 2.69
N ASN A 50 -17.33 4.79 3.88
CA ASN A 50 -16.62 6.05 4.11
C ASN A 50 -15.14 5.79 4.41
N ILE A 51 -14.26 6.64 3.91
CA ILE A 51 -12.83 6.63 4.20
C ILE A 51 -12.44 8.03 4.67
N PHE A 52 -12.06 8.16 5.93
CA PHE A 52 -11.58 9.39 6.55
C PHE A 52 -10.06 9.35 6.62
N LEU A 53 -9.43 10.29 5.93
CA LEU A 53 -8.00 10.50 5.88
C LEU A 53 -7.62 11.67 6.77
N ASP A 54 -6.84 11.40 7.82
CA ASP A 54 -6.33 12.43 8.70
C ASP A 54 -4.83 12.65 8.50
N LYS A 55 -4.50 13.64 7.66
CA LYS A 55 -3.12 14.03 7.34
C LYS A 55 -2.32 14.53 8.56
N ASN A 56 -3.00 14.91 9.65
CA ASN A 56 -2.37 15.47 10.84
C ASN A 56 -2.24 14.46 11.98
N ALA A 57 -2.91 13.32 11.90
CA ALA A 57 -2.75 12.23 12.86
C ALA A 57 -1.51 11.39 12.56
N THR A 58 -1.12 10.60 13.55
CA THR A 58 -0.15 9.52 13.43
C THR A 58 -0.88 8.21 13.73
N SER A 59 -0.37 7.10 13.23
CA SER A 59 -0.92 5.76 13.47
C SER A 59 -1.08 5.46 14.97
N LYS A 60 -0.28 6.10 15.84
CA LYS A 60 -0.36 5.93 17.31
C LYS A 60 -1.47 6.72 18.00
N ASN A 61 -1.86 7.87 17.47
CA ASN A 61 -2.78 8.79 18.16
C ASN A 61 -4.19 8.83 17.55
N ILE A 62 -4.40 8.20 16.40
CA ILE A 62 -5.67 8.24 15.68
C ILE A 62 -6.84 7.66 16.49
N VAL A 63 -6.61 6.57 17.24
CA VAL A 63 -7.63 5.96 18.11
C VAL A 63 -8.09 6.95 19.18
N ASN A 64 -7.14 7.57 19.88
CA ASN A 64 -7.47 8.53 20.93
C ASN A 64 -8.13 9.79 20.37
N LYS A 65 -7.73 10.23 19.17
CA LYS A 65 -8.31 11.41 18.52
C LYS A 65 -9.80 11.23 18.21
N TYR A 66 -10.19 10.04 17.76
CA TYR A 66 -11.54 9.76 17.30
C TYR A 66 -12.39 8.97 18.29
N GLN A 67 -11.89 8.66 19.49
CA GLN A 67 -12.62 7.89 20.49
C GLN A 67 -14.03 8.43 20.81
N SER A 68 -14.24 9.74 20.72
CA SER A 68 -15.54 10.38 20.98
C SER A 68 -16.58 10.20 19.86
N VAL A 69 -16.17 9.77 18.67
CA VAL A 69 -17.05 9.58 17.50
C VAL A 69 -17.23 8.11 17.12
N LEU A 70 -16.37 7.21 17.60
CA LEU A 70 -16.46 5.78 17.34
C LEU A 70 -17.69 5.18 18.05
N LYS A 71 -18.40 4.29 17.36
CA LYS A 71 -19.55 3.55 17.91
C LYS A 71 -19.19 2.08 18.11
N ASN A 72 -19.02 1.35 17.00
CA ASN A 72 -18.69 -0.06 16.97
C ASN A 72 -17.42 -0.21 16.14
N SER A 73 -16.27 -0.06 16.80
CA SER A 73 -14.98 0.02 16.14
C SER A 73 -14.10 -1.19 16.40
N THR A 74 -13.42 -1.66 15.35
CA THR A 74 -12.30 -2.62 15.43
C THR A 74 -11.05 -1.98 14.84
N THR A 75 -9.91 -2.17 15.49
CA THR A 75 -8.61 -1.70 14.98
C THR A 75 -7.92 -2.82 14.22
N ILE A 76 -7.44 -2.51 13.01
CA ILE A 76 -6.61 -3.40 12.20
C ILE A 76 -5.25 -2.74 11.94
N ASN A 77 -4.19 -3.56 11.96
CA ASN A 77 -2.82 -3.10 11.70
C ASN A 77 -2.46 -3.45 10.27
N GLU A 78 -2.81 -2.57 9.34
CA GLU A 78 -2.69 -2.76 7.89
C GLU A 78 -2.11 -1.48 7.27
N SER A 79 -1.40 -1.60 6.15
CA SER A 79 -0.77 -0.43 5.52
C SER A 79 -1.76 0.42 4.72
N CYS A 80 -1.35 1.62 4.32
CA CYS A 80 -2.12 2.43 3.36
C CYS A 80 -2.38 1.71 2.03
N ASP A 81 -1.53 0.76 1.63
CA ASP A 81 -1.77 -0.08 0.44
C ASP A 81 -3.05 -0.91 0.58
N TYR A 82 -3.43 -1.28 1.80
CA TYR A 82 -4.70 -1.98 2.05
C TYR A 82 -5.91 -1.13 1.67
N VAL A 83 -5.87 0.18 1.98
CA VAL A 83 -6.91 1.15 1.61
C VAL A 83 -6.86 1.44 0.10
N LYS A 84 -5.66 1.56 -0.46
CA LYS A 84 -5.44 1.72 -1.90
C LYS A 84 -6.04 0.57 -2.70
N ASP A 85 -5.79 -0.67 -2.30
CA ASP A 85 -6.37 -1.86 -2.93
C ASP A 85 -7.90 -1.89 -2.83
N LEU A 86 -8.45 -1.40 -1.72
CA LEU A 86 -9.90 -1.34 -1.52
C LEU A 86 -10.57 -0.38 -2.50
N ILE A 87 -9.99 0.80 -2.71
CA ILE A 87 -10.55 1.78 -3.64
C ILE A 87 -10.31 1.37 -5.10
N LYS A 88 -9.29 0.56 -5.37
CA LYS A 88 -8.82 0.20 -6.71
C LYS A 88 -9.93 -0.30 -7.63
N GLY A 89 -10.12 0.39 -8.76
CA GLY A 89 -11.11 0.10 -9.78
C GLY A 89 -12.57 0.43 -9.42
N ARG A 90 -12.84 1.08 -8.28
CA ARG A 90 -14.21 1.33 -7.78
C ARG A 90 -14.63 2.78 -7.88
N ASN A 91 -15.91 3.03 -8.17
CA ASN A 91 -16.47 4.39 -8.24
C ASN A 91 -16.48 5.04 -6.85
N LEU A 92 -15.81 6.19 -6.73
CA LEU A 92 -15.68 6.90 -5.46
C LEU A 92 -15.87 8.40 -5.64
N LYS A 93 -16.26 9.06 -4.56
CA LYS A 93 -16.32 10.51 -4.44
C LYS A 93 -15.29 10.99 -3.44
N TYR A 94 -14.34 11.78 -3.92
CA TYR A 94 -13.32 12.42 -3.08
C TYR A 94 -13.77 13.82 -2.66
N PHE A 95 -13.51 14.17 -1.40
CA PHE A 95 -13.71 15.49 -0.84
C PHE A 95 -12.45 15.94 -0.11
N ASP A 96 -11.93 17.10 -0.51
CA ASP A 96 -10.88 17.77 0.26
C ASP A 96 -11.40 18.34 1.59
N GLU A 97 -10.55 19.01 2.38
CA GLU A 97 -10.91 19.47 3.73
C GLU A 97 -12.03 20.53 3.71
N LEU A 98 -12.01 21.41 2.71
CA LEU A 98 -13.03 22.45 2.53
C LEU A 98 -14.34 21.84 2.03
N GLU A 99 -14.26 20.92 1.07
CA GLU A 99 -15.40 20.20 0.52
C GLU A 99 -16.03 19.25 1.53
N THR A 100 -15.23 18.63 2.40
CA THR A 100 -15.71 17.77 3.49
C THR A 100 -16.59 18.57 4.44
N THR A 101 -16.10 19.74 4.88
CA THR A 101 -16.89 20.66 5.73
C THR A 101 -18.17 21.09 5.03
N LYS A 102 -18.10 21.51 3.76
CA LYS A 102 -19.26 21.93 2.98
C LYS A 102 -20.28 20.80 2.86
N TYR A 103 -19.82 19.61 2.48
CA TYR A 103 -20.66 18.43 2.32
C TYR A 103 -21.30 18.00 3.65
N ALA A 104 -20.56 18.05 4.76
CA ALA A 104 -21.10 17.75 6.08
C ALA A 104 -22.23 18.70 6.49
N THR A 105 -22.23 19.95 5.98
CA THR A 105 -23.26 20.96 6.25
C THR A 105 -24.38 21.07 5.22
N SER A 106 -24.19 20.54 4.00
CA SER A 106 -25.21 20.65 2.95
C SER A 106 -26.31 19.61 3.12
N ASP A 107 -27.38 19.70 2.33
CA ASP A 107 -28.41 18.65 2.25
C ASP A 107 -28.15 17.67 1.09
N ASP A 108 -27.02 17.83 0.39
CA ASP A 108 -26.70 17.02 -0.78
C ASP A 108 -26.41 15.57 -0.39
N ILE A 109 -26.97 14.64 -1.17
CA ILE A 109 -26.70 13.21 -1.10
C ILE A 109 -26.33 12.74 -2.51
N TYR A 110 -25.14 12.19 -2.64
CA TYR A 110 -24.68 11.59 -3.89
C TYR A 110 -24.93 10.08 -3.89
N THR A 111 -24.74 9.44 -5.04
CA THR A 111 -24.96 7.98 -5.23
C THR A 111 -23.66 7.26 -5.56
N PHE A 112 -22.62 7.49 -4.75
CA PHE A 112 -21.35 6.75 -4.85
C PHE A 112 -21.30 5.62 -3.82
N SER A 113 -20.64 4.53 -4.18
CA SER A 113 -20.43 3.38 -3.28
C SER A 113 -19.37 3.67 -2.21
N ILE A 114 -18.39 4.52 -2.54
CA ILE A 114 -17.28 4.89 -1.67
C ILE A 114 -17.17 6.41 -1.60
N TYR A 115 -17.01 6.92 -0.39
CA TYR A 115 -16.71 8.32 -0.14
C TYR A 115 -15.37 8.43 0.57
N VAL A 116 -14.52 9.34 0.10
CA VAL A 116 -13.22 9.62 0.70
C VAL A 116 -13.20 11.07 1.14
N TYR A 117 -12.91 11.29 2.42
CA TYR A 117 -12.92 12.59 3.08
C TYR A 117 -11.55 12.86 3.70
N THR A 118 -11.00 14.05 3.50
CA THR A 118 -9.85 14.49 4.29
C THR A 118 -10.35 15.25 5.53
N ALA A 119 -10.76 14.52 6.56
CA ALA A 119 -11.45 15.10 7.72
C ALA A 119 -10.50 15.37 8.90
N THR A 120 -10.48 16.61 9.39
CA THR A 120 -9.57 17.03 10.47
C THR A 120 -10.22 17.13 11.85
N ASN A 121 -11.56 17.11 11.96
CA ASN A 121 -12.29 17.20 13.23
C ASN A 121 -13.39 16.11 13.38
N GLY A 122 -13.79 15.83 14.62
CA GLY A 122 -14.84 14.84 14.92
C GLY A 122 -16.27 15.35 14.70
N GLU A 123 -16.47 16.66 14.55
CA GLU A 123 -17.80 17.23 14.32
C GLU A 123 -18.31 16.91 12.91
N ASP A 124 -17.46 17.06 11.90
CA ASP A 124 -17.77 16.74 10.51
C ASP A 124 -18.06 15.24 10.35
N ILE A 125 -17.28 14.37 11.01
CA ILE A 125 -17.52 12.92 11.02
C ILE A 125 -18.90 12.61 11.59
N ASN A 126 -19.26 13.20 12.73
CA ASN A 126 -20.57 13.02 13.34
C ASN A 126 -21.72 13.48 12.43
N ARG A 127 -21.53 14.58 11.69
CA ARG A 127 -22.52 15.06 10.71
C ARG A 127 -22.64 14.11 9.53
N ILE A 128 -21.53 13.57 9.02
CA ILE A 128 -21.52 12.59 7.94
C ILE A 128 -22.21 11.28 8.38
N TYR A 129 -22.00 10.82 9.60
CA TYR A 129 -22.70 9.64 10.15
C TYR A 129 -24.22 9.84 10.25
N LYS A 130 -24.69 11.07 10.42
CA LYS A 130 -26.13 11.37 10.38
C LYS A 130 -26.70 11.35 8.96
N LYS A 131 -25.89 11.74 7.97
CA LYS A 131 -26.26 11.65 6.54
C LYS A 131 -26.33 10.20 6.06
N HIS A 132 -25.36 9.39 6.48
CA HIS A 132 -25.23 7.98 6.11
C HIS A 132 -25.44 7.10 7.35
N PRO A 133 -26.68 6.82 7.76
CA PRO A 133 -26.94 6.08 9.01
C PRO A 133 -26.49 4.62 8.95
N ASN A 134 -26.50 4.02 7.75
CA ASN A 134 -26.01 2.66 7.50
C ASN A 134 -24.61 2.75 6.88
N TYR A 135 -23.58 2.72 7.71
CA TYR A 135 -22.22 2.98 7.28
C TYR A 135 -21.21 1.93 7.73
N ILE A 136 -20.13 1.85 6.95
CA ILE A 136 -18.84 1.30 7.35
C ILE A 136 -17.81 2.37 7.03
N SER A 137 -17.00 2.73 8.02
CA SER A 137 -16.10 3.88 7.97
C SER A 137 -14.69 3.44 8.33
N TYR A 138 -13.73 3.77 7.48
CA TYR A 138 -12.31 3.69 7.79
C TYR A 138 -11.82 5.02 8.30
N LEU A 139 -11.14 5.03 9.43
CA LEU A 139 -10.38 6.18 9.90
C LEU A 139 -8.91 5.79 9.88
N THR A 140 -8.11 6.51 9.10
CA THR A 140 -6.69 6.22 8.90
C THR A 140 -5.85 7.50 8.88
N ALA A 141 -4.58 7.36 9.28
CA ALA A 141 -3.58 8.43 9.25
C ALA A 141 -2.84 8.51 7.90
N CYS A 142 -3.27 7.72 6.90
CA CYS A 142 -2.71 7.73 5.55
C CYS A 142 -2.83 9.09 4.88
N LYS A 143 -1.80 9.46 4.11
CA LYS A 143 -1.84 10.67 3.27
C LYS A 143 -2.53 10.38 1.95
N GLU A 144 -3.00 11.43 1.29
CA GLU A 144 -3.62 11.33 -0.04
C GLU A 144 -2.70 10.62 -1.05
N GLY A 145 -1.41 10.95 -1.07
CA GLY A 145 -0.43 10.34 -1.97
C GLY A 145 -0.07 8.88 -1.66
N ASP A 146 -0.44 8.37 -0.48
CA ASP A 146 -0.24 6.96 -0.13
C ASP A 146 -1.37 6.08 -0.69
N ILE A 147 -2.54 6.67 -0.93
CA ILE A 147 -3.76 5.98 -1.37
C ILE A 147 -4.06 6.25 -2.85
N PHE A 148 -3.86 7.47 -3.31
CA PHE A 148 -4.09 7.88 -4.70
C PHE A 148 -2.78 7.99 -5.47
N ASP A 149 -2.73 7.39 -6.66
CA ASP A 149 -1.59 7.57 -7.58
C ASP A 149 -1.51 9.02 -8.09
N ASN A 150 -2.67 9.66 -8.29
CA ASN A 150 -2.80 11.09 -8.59
C ASN A 150 -4.02 11.68 -7.85
N PRO A 151 -3.82 12.48 -6.79
CA PRO A 151 -4.91 13.08 -6.03
C PRO A 151 -5.80 14.03 -6.84
N ASP A 152 -5.25 14.69 -7.87
CA ASP A 152 -6.02 15.65 -8.67
C ASP A 152 -7.03 14.96 -9.59
N ASP A 153 -6.70 13.76 -10.11
CA ASP A 153 -7.64 12.93 -10.86
C ASP A 153 -8.79 12.46 -9.96
N ALA A 154 -8.51 12.14 -8.69
CA ALA A 154 -9.51 11.74 -7.71
C ALA A 154 -10.51 12.87 -7.41
N LYS A 155 -10.07 14.14 -7.34
CA LYS A 155 -10.95 15.32 -7.19
C LYS A 155 -11.91 15.49 -8.35
N GLU A 156 -11.47 15.17 -9.56
CA GLU A 156 -12.32 15.19 -10.75
C GLU A 156 -13.27 13.98 -10.85
N ASN A 157 -13.26 13.07 -9.86
CA ASN A 157 -13.98 11.79 -9.88
C ASN A 157 -13.56 10.91 -11.06
N LYS A 158 -12.36 11.12 -11.60
CA LYS A 158 -11.79 10.30 -12.65
C LYS A 158 -11.05 9.16 -11.95
N ASN A 159 -11.63 7.97 -12.02
CA ASN A 159 -10.94 6.74 -11.63
C ASN A 159 -9.84 6.42 -12.63
N VAL A 160 -8.69 7.08 -12.50
CA VAL A 160 -7.53 6.77 -13.34
C VAL A 160 -6.47 6.15 -12.46
N TYR A 161 -6.59 4.84 -12.29
CA TYR A 161 -5.48 4.02 -11.83
C TYR A 161 -4.42 4.05 -12.92
N HIS A 162 -3.56 5.05 -12.85
CA HIS A 162 -2.34 5.04 -13.64
C HIS A 162 -1.42 4.03 -12.99
N THR A 163 -1.08 2.96 -13.70
CA THR A 163 0.09 2.16 -13.34
C THR A 163 1.26 3.13 -13.21
N ASN A 164 1.68 3.42 -11.97
CA ASN A 164 2.69 4.45 -11.73
C ASN A 164 3.95 4.06 -12.52
N PRO A 165 4.39 4.89 -13.49
CA PRO A 165 5.55 4.55 -14.33
C PRO A 165 6.80 4.30 -13.49
N THR A 166 6.85 4.83 -12.27
CA THR A 166 7.90 4.58 -11.28
C THR A 166 7.89 3.13 -10.78
N ILE A 167 6.71 2.55 -10.50
CA ILE A 167 6.60 1.16 -10.05
C ILE A 167 6.93 0.21 -11.20
N LEU A 168 6.41 0.49 -12.40
CA LEU A 168 6.70 -0.32 -13.58
C LEU A 168 8.19 -0.27 -13.94
N SER A 169 8.80 0.92 -13.89
CA SER A 169 10.24 1.06 -14.13
C SER A 169 11.08 0.38 -13.05
N GLN A 170 10.70 0.44 -11.78
CA GLN A 170 11.36 -0.29 -10.70
C GLN A 170 11.29 -1.80 -10.89
N GLU A 171 10.12 -2.34 -11.21
CA GLU A 171 9.94 -3.78 -11.50
C GLU A 171 10.77 -4.21 -12.73
N MET A 172 10.80 -3.39 -13.79
CA MET A 172 11.64 -3.66 -14.98
C MET A 172 13.14 -3.62 -14.65
N ILE A 173 13.59 -2.69 -13.82
CA ILE A 173 14.99 -2.60 -13.36
C ILE A 173 15.35 -3.82 -12.51
N ILE A 174 14.48 -4.23 -11.59
CA ILE A 174 14.68 -5.42 -10.75
C ILE A 174 14.79 -6.67 -11.63
N LEU A 175 13.88 -6.82 -12.60
CA LEU A 175 13.88 -7.94 -13.54
C LEU A 175 15.17 -7.97 -14.40
N LEU A 176 15.63 -6.79 -14.84
CA LEU A 176 16.90 -6.64 -15.56
C LEU A 176 18.11 -7.02 -14.68
N MET A 177 18.14 -6.59 -13.42
CA MET A 177 19.21 -6.95 -12.49
C MET A 177 19.26 -8.46 -12.25
N ILE A 178 18.10 -9.11 -12.07
CA ILE A 178 18.00 -10.57 -11.92
C ILE A 178 18.51 -11.28 -13.18
N PHE A 179 18.17 -10.77 -14.36
CA PHE A 179 18.60 -11.33 -15.63
C PHE A 179 20.13 -11.28 -15.81
N PHE A 180 20.76 -10.13 -15.52
CA PHE A 180 22.22 -10.00 -15.55
C PHE A 180 22.92 -10.86 -14.51
N LEU A 181 22.36 -10.97 -13.30
CA LEU A 181 22.86 -11.87 -12.27
C LEU A 181 22.84 -13.32 -12.74
N PHE A 182 21.75 -13.77 -13.37
CA PHE A 182 21.64 -15.13 -13.91
C PHE A 182 22.69 -15.42 -14.98
N ILE A 183 22.88 -14.49 -15.93
CA ILE A 183 23.87 -14.64 -17.01
C ILE A 183 25.30 -14.65 -16.43
N GLY A 184 25.61 -13.72 -15.53
CA GLY A 184 26.93 -13.65 -14.89
C GLY A 184 27.24 -14.91 -14.09
N PHE A 185 26.25 -15.44 -13.36
CA PHE A 185 26.40 -16.69 -12.64
C PHE A 185 26.60 -17.89 -13.57
N TYR A 186 25.83 -17.96 -14.65
CA TYR A 186 25.97 -19.01 -15.65
C TYR A 186 27.36 -19.00 -16.30
N ALA A 187 27.89 -17.82 -16.63
CA ALA A 187 29.24 -17.68 -17.16
C ALA A 187 30.30 -18.14 -16.16
N LEU A 188 30.20 -17.72 -14.89
CA LEU A 188 31.15 -18.08 -13.83
C LEU A 188 31.18 -19.58 -13.55
N VAL A 189 30.03 -20.26 -13.52
CA VAL A 189 29.96 -21.73 -13.30
C VAL A 189 30.61 -22.51 -14.45
N ASN A 190 30.57 -21.96 -15.66
CA ASN A 190 31.14 -22.58 -16.84
C ASN A 190 32.62 -22.20 -17.10
N ILE A 191 33.24 -21.40 -16.23
CA ILE A 191 34.69 -21.19 -16.29
C ILE A 191 35.36 -22.51 -15.92
N SER A 192 35.81 -23.20 -16.96
CA SER A 192 36.61 -24.41 -16.84
C SER A 192 37.99 -24.04 -16.30
N THR A 193 38.41 -24.64 -15.19
CA THR A 193 39.82 -24.57 -14.80
C THR A 193 40.65 -25.29 -15.88
N PRO A 194 41.78 -24.72 -16.31
CA PRO A 194 42.67 -25.40 -17.25
C PRO A 194 43.11 -26.73 -16.64
N ARG A 195 42.89 -27.83 -17.36
CA ARG A 195 43.11 -29.21 -16.87
C ARG A 195 44.57 -29.61 -16.76
N MET A 196 45.49 -28.79 -17.26
CA MET A 196 46.92 -29.07 -17.21
C MET A 196 47.67 -27.79 -16.89
N PHE A 197 48.31 -27.75 -15.73
CA PHE A 197 49.50 -26.94 -15.58
C PHE A 197 50.58 -27.67 -16.37
N GLU A 198 51.01 -27.10 -17.51
CA GLU A 198 52.25 -27.55 -18.13
C GLU A 198 53.38 -27.32 -17.12
N GLU A 199 53.97 -28.41 -16.62
CA GLU A 199 55.26 -28.34 -15.96
C GLU A 199 56.28 -27.85 -17.00
N ARG A 200 56.49 -26.52 -17.08
CA ARG A 200 57.67 -26.01 -17.74
C ARG A 200 58.87 -26.52 -16.97
N GLN A 201 59.55 -27.52 -17.52
CA GLN A 201 60.84 -27.96 -17.00
C GLN A 201 61.77 -26.75 -16.94
N LEU A 202 62.29 -26.46 -15.73
CA LEU A 202 63.36 -25.50 -15.51
C LEU A 202 64.61 -26.02 -16.23
N ILE A 203 64.87 -25.50 -17.44
CA ILE A 203 66.15 -25.69 -18.10
C ILE A 203 67.16 -24.81 -17.35
N ILE A 204 67.84 -25.40 -16.38
CA ILE A 204 69.01 -24.79 -15.77
C ILE A 204 70.16 -25.05 -16.74
N ASN A 205 70.48 -24.06 -17.59
CA ASN A 205 71.74 -24.06 -18.30
C ASN A 205 72.86 -24.03 -17.25
N LYS A 206 73.66 -25.09 -17.16
CA LYS A 206 74.98 -24.97 -16.56
C LYS A 206 75.84 -24.20 -17.56
N GLU A 207 76.17 -22.97 -17.20
CA GLU A 207 77.28 -22.27 -17.84
C GLU A 207 78.55 -23.12 -17.70
N HIS A 208 79.30 -23.20 -18.80
CA HIS A 208 80.36 -24.15 -19.02
C HIS A 208 81.73 -23.61 -18.60
#